data_AF-A0AA96WDA9-F1
#
_entry.id   AF-A0AA96WDA9-F1
#
_cell.length_a   1.000
_cell.length_b   1.000
_cell.length_c   1.000
_cell.angle_alpha   90.00
_cell.angle_beta   90.00
_cell.angle_gamma   90.00
#
_symmetry.space_group_name_H-M   'P 1'
#
loop_
_entity.id
_entity.type
_entity.pdbx_description
1 polymer ?
#
loop_
_entity_poly.entity_id
_entity_poly.type
_entity_poly.pdbx_seq_one_letter_code
_entity_poly.pdbx_strand_id
1 'polypeptide(L)'
;MTPVEFQAKVENGAIIVPEEYRQQLANGETVKVIVLKQHTEINIDQFLQELDHLEPDPEQPTLQEISEVVKEVRQELWTQQ
;
A
#
# COMPACT_ATOMS: atom_id res chain seq x y z
N MET A 1 17.95 -18.74 19.48
CA MET A 1 18.05 -17.50 18.68
C MET A 1 17.16 -16.48 19.38
N THR A 2 17.75 -15.39 19.88
CA THR A 2 16.99 -14.35 20.58
C THR A 2 16.78 -13.20 19.60
N PRO A 3 15.53 -12.79 19.31
CA PRO A 3 15.29 -11.65 18.42
C PRO A 3 15.79 -10.37 19.09
N VAL A 4 16.43 -9.51 18.30
CA VAL A 4 16.87 -8.18 18.73
C VAL A 4 16.09 -7.16 17.91
N GLU A 5 15.39 -6.26 18.60
CA GLU A 5 14.61 -5.19 17.99
C GLU A 5 15.30 -3.85 18.21
N PHE A 6 15.43 -3.07 17.15
CA PHE A 6 16.01 -1.73 17.18
C PHE A 6 15.39 -0.84 16.12
N GLN A 7 15.43 0.47 16.35
CA GLN A 7 15.07 1.45 15.35
C GLN A 7 16.28 1.77 14.47
N ALA A 8 16.08 1.73 13.16
CA ALA A 8 17.11 2.00 12.18
C ALA A 8 16.62 3.03 11.17
N LYS A 9 17.54 3.87 10.70
CA LYS A 9 17.27 4.74 9.56
C LYS A 9 17.44 3.95 8.27
N VAL A 10 16.59 4.23 7.30
CA VAL A 10 16.76 3.75 5.93
C VAL A 10 17.29 4.90 5.10
N GLU A 11 18.53 4.79 4.65
CA GLU A 11 19.19 5.80 3.82
C GLU A 11 19.59 5.16 2.50
N ASN A 12 19.16 5.74 1.37
CA ASN A 12 19.44 5.23 0.02
C ASN A 12 19.07 3.74 -0.19
N GLY A 13 18.01 3.28 0.47
CA GLY A 13 17.57 1.87 0.40
C GLY A 13 18.40 0.90 1.27
N ALA A 14 19.38 1.38 2.03
CA ALA A 14 20.14 0.58 2.99
C ALA A 14 19.61 0.82 4.42
N ILE A 15 19.45 -0.27 5.20
CA ILE A 15 19.14 -0.19 6.62
C ILE A 15 20.43 0.08 7.38
N ILE A 16 20.52 1.25 8.02
CA ILE A 16 21.70 1.64 8.78
C ILE A 16 21.59 1.10 10.20
N VAL A 17 22.29 0.00 10.45
CA VAL A 17 22.37 -0.64 11.77
C VAL A 17 23.09 0.31 12.75
N PRO A 18 22.46 0.68 13.88
CA PRO A 18 23.09 1.49 14.91
C PRO A 18 24.32 0.82 15.51
N GLU A 19 25.29 1.62 15.95
CA GLU A 19 26.62 1.13 16.38
C GLU A 19 26.55 0.09 17.50
N GLU A 20 25.62 0.27 18.44
CA GLU A 20 25.37 -0.64 19.57
C GLU A 20 24.97 -2.07 19.15
N TYR A 21 24.40 -2.24 17.94
CA TYR A 21 23.98 -3.52 17.40
C TYR A 21 24.96 -4.09 16.36
N ARG A 22 25.92 -3.28 15.88
CA ARG A 22 26.89 -3.75 14.85
C ARG A 22 27.71 -4.92 15.34
N GLN A 23 28.17 -4.91 16.59
CA GLN A 23 28.98 -6.01 17.14
C GLN A 23 28.19 -7.32 17.24
N GLN A 24 26.88 -7.24 17.49
CA GLN A 24 26.00 -8.41 17.55
C GLN A 24 25.71 -8.98 16.16
N LEU A 25 25.87 -8.18 15.11
CA LEU A 25 25.60 -8.53 13.71
C LEU A 25 26.88 -8.69 12.86
N ALA A 26 28.06 -8.47 13.44
CA ALA A 26 29.34 -8.41 12.72
C ALA A 26 29.89 -9.78 12.28
N ASN A 27 29.33 -10.89 12.75
CA ASN A 27 29.89 -12.23 12.56
C ASN A 27 29.67 -12.83 11.15
N GLY A 28 29.22 -12.03 10.17
CA GLY A 28 29.02 -12.49 8.79
C GLY A 28 27.90 -13.53 8.64
N GLU A 29 27.07 -13.69 9.67
CA GLU A 29 25.93 -14.59 9.66
C GLU A 29 24.78 -13.98 8.85
N THR A 30 24.15 -14.79 8.00
CA THR A 30 22.91 -14.40 7.32
C THR A 30 21.81 -14.23 8.36
N VAL A 31 21.29 -13.02 8.52
CA VAL A 31 20.22 -12.71 9.47
C VAL A 31 18.88 -12.47 8.76
N LYS A 32 17.78 -12.86 9.42
CA LYS A 32 16.42 -12.53 8.98
C LYS A 32 16.05 -11.15 9.52
N VAL A 33 15.67 -10.23 8.63
CA VAL A 33 15.27 -8.86 8.98
C VAL A 33 13.78 -8.67 8.76
N ILE A 34 13.09 -8.04 9.71
CA ILE A 34 11.68 -7.64 9.60
C ILE A 34 11.64 -6.12 9.54
N VAL A 35 11.03 -5.56 8.49
CA VAL A 35 10.92 -4.10 8.29
C VAL A 35 9.46 -3.69 8.45
N LEU A 36 9.19 -2.86 9.45
CA LEU A 36 7.87 -2.24 9.68
C LEU A 36 7.90 -0.82 9.11
N LYS A 37 7.28 -0.62 7.96
CA LYS A 37 7.11 0.71 7.35
C LYS A 37 5.86 1.35 7.96
N GLN A 38 6.01 2.50 8.62
CA GLN A 38 4.86 3.32 8.97
C GLN A 38 4.21 3.79 7.67
N HIS A 39 2.93 3.49 7.49
CA HIS A 39 2.14 4.13 6.46
C HIS A 39 1.97 5.59 6.88
N THR A 40 2.35 6.52 6.00
CA THR A 40 1.97 7.92 6.19
C THR A 40 0.45 7.95 6.29
N GLU A 41 -0.09 8.55 7.35
CA GLU A 41 -1.52 8.76 7.46
C GLU A 41 -1.96 9.52 6.22
N ILE A 42 -2.80 8.89 5.39
CA ILE A 42 -3.40 9.55 4.24
C ILE A 42 -4.38 10.55 4.82
N ASN A 43 -4.08 11.84 4.68
CA ASN A 43 -5.02 12.88 5.02
C ASN A 43 -6.16 12.83 3.98
N ILE A 44 -7.31 12.29 4.40
CA ILE A 44 -8.48 12.10 3.53
C ILE A 44 -8.97 13.45 2.99
N ASP A 45 -8.92 14.51 3.80
CA ASP A 45 -9.36 15.85 3.38
C ASP A 45 -8.46 16.39 2.26
N GLN A 46 -7.14 16.19 2.38
CA GLN A 46 -6.20 16.56 1.32
C GLN A 46 -6.44 15.75 0.04
N PHE A 47 -6.68 14.44 0.16
CA PHE A 47 -6.96 13.57 -0.97
C PHE A 47 -8.25 13.98 -1.72
N LEU A 48 -9.31 14.32 -0.99
CA LEU A 48 -10.57 14.79 -1.59
C LEU A 48 -10.40 16.14 -2.29
N GLN A 49 -9.60 17.05 -1.71
CA GLN A 49 -9.26 18.31 -2.37
C GLN A 49 -8.49 18.08 -3.69
N GLU A 50 -7.55 17.15 -3.70
CA GLU A 50 -6.81 16.79 -4.92
C GLU A 50 -7.73 16.17 -5.98
N LEU A 51 -8.71 15.35 -5.59
CA LEU A 51 -9.71 14.77 -6.50
C LEU A 51 -10.61 15.83 -7.15
N ASP A 52 -11.05 16.84 -6.40
CA ASP A 52 -11.92 17.92 -6.92
C ASP A 52 -11.23 18.76 -8.03
N HIS A 53 -9.90 18.72 -8.09
CA HIS A 53 -9.11 19.44 -9.09
C HIS A 53 -8.77 18.62 -10.34
N LEU A 54 -9.15 17.34 -10.39
CA LEU A 54 -8.93 16.49 -11.56
C LEU A 54 -9.99 16.76 -12.63
N GLU A 55 -9.55 16.72 -13.89
CA GLU A 55 -10.48 16.75 -15.01
C GLU A 55 -11.26 15.43 -15.09
N PRO A 56 -12.55 15.47 -15.45
CA PRO A 56 -13.34 14.25 -15.63
C PRO A 56 -12.73 13.39 -16.73
N ASP A 57 -12.61 12.09 -16.47
CA ASP A 57 -12.08 11.14 -17.45
C ASP A 57 -13.05 11.05 -18.65
N PRO A 58 -12.59 11.37 -19.88
CA PRO A 58 -13.44 11.33 -21.07
C PRO A 58 -13.89 9.92 -21.43
N GLU A 59 -13.20 8.87 -20.95
CA GLU A 59 -13.58 7.48 -21.15
C GLU A 59 -14.45 6.94 -20.00
N GLN A 60 -14.79 7.78 -19.01
CA GLN A 60 -15.64 7.39 -17.90
C GLN A 60 -17.07 7.08 -18.37
N PRO A 61 -17.60 5.88 -18.06
CA PRO A 61 -18.96 5.54 -18.45
C PRO A 61 -19.98 6.38 -17.69
N THR A 62 -21.06 6.72 -18.38
CA THR A 62 -22.22 7.40 -17.79
C THR A 62 -22.96 6.48 -16.82
N LEU A 63 -23.78 7.07 -15.94
CA LEU A 63 -24.64 6.30 -15.03
C LEU A 63 -25.62 5.39 -15.78
N GLN A 64 -26.04 5.80 -16.98
CA GLN A 64 -26.91 5.04 -17.85
C GLN A 64 -26.22 3.77 -18.33
N GLU A 65 -25.00 3.89 -18.87
CA GLU A 65 -24.17 2.76 -19.33
C GLU A 65 -23.84 1.82 -18.16
N ILE A 66 -23.48 2.36 -17.00
CA ILE A 66 -23.28 1.55 -15.78
C ILE A 66 -24.57 0.79 -15.42
N SER A 67 -25.73 1.42 -15.52
CA SER A 67 -27.01 0.77 -15.21
C SER A 67 -27.36 -0.37 -16.17
N GLU A 68 -26.96 -0.26 -17.43
CA GLU A 68 -27.18 -1.30 -18.45
C GLU A 68 -26.34 -2.54 -18.13
N VAL A 69 -25.05 -2.34 -17.85
CA VAL A 69 -24.15 -3.43 -17.42
C VAL A 69 -24.68 -4.12 -16.17
N VAL A 70 -25.10 -3.37 -15.14
CA VAL A 70 -25.64 -3.97 -13.90
C VAL A 70 -26.92 -4.75 -14.17
N LYS A 71 -27.79 -4.29 -15.08
CA LYS A 71 -29.00 -5.02 -15.45
C LYS A 71 -28.67 -6.31 -16.18
N GLU A 72 -27.73 -6.29 -17.11
CA GLU A 72 -27.26 -7.47 -17.85
C GLU A 72 -26.72 -8.54 -16.88
N VAL A 73 -25.77 -8.17 -16.03
CA VAL A 73 -25.19 -9.09 -15.02
C VAL A 73 -26.27 -9.67 -14.11
N ARG A 74 -27.24 -8.86 -13.68
CA ARG A 74 -28.36 -9.34 -12.86
C ARG A 74 -29.22 -10.36 -13.60
N GLN A 75 -29.50 -10.14 -14.88
CA GLN A 75 -30.29 -11.08 -15.68
C GLN A 75 -29.54 -12.40 -15.86
N GLU A 76 -28.25 -12.37 -16.18
CA GLU A 76 -27.43 -13.59 -16.32
C GLU A 76 -27.46 -14.45 -15.05
N LEU A 77 -27.23 -13.82 -13.89
CA LEU A 77 -27.25 -14.51 -12.59
C LEU A 77 -28.62 -15.10 -12.25
N TRP A 78 -29.71 -14.48 -12.70
CA TRP A 78 -31.07 -14.99 -12.49
C TRP A 78 -31.43 -16.12 -13.45
N THR A 79 -30.88 -16.13 -14.66
CA THR A 79 -31.09 -17.22 -15.63
C THR A 79 -30.23 -18.46 -15.40
N GLN A 80 -29.18 -18.34 -14.58
CA GLN A 80 -28.30 -19.45 -14.19
C GLN A 80 -28.72 -20.16 -12.88
N GLN A 81 -29.81 -19.73 -12.25
CA GLN A 81 -30.44 -20.38 -11.08
C GLN A 81 -31.65 -21.21 -11.51
#